data_AF-A0A087X1H4-F1
#
_entry.id   AF-A0A087X1H4-F1
#
_cell.length_a   1.000
_cell.length_b   1.000
_cell.length_c   1.000
_cell.angle_alpha   90.00
_cell.angle_beta   90.00
_cell.angle_gamma   90.00
#
_symmetry.space_group_name_H-M   'P 1'
#
loop_
_entity.id
_entity.type
_entity.pdbx_description
1 polymer ?
#
loop_
_entity_poly.entity_id
_entity_poly.type
_entity_poly.pdbx_seq_one_letter_code
_entity_poly.pdbx_strand_id
1 'polypeptide(L)'
;MAQEEEDVRDYNLTEEQKAIKAKYPPVNRKYEYLDHTADVQWGEEFSLSKHPQGTEVKAITYSAMQVYNEENPEVFVIIDI
;
A
#
# COMPACT_ATOMS: atom_id res chain seq x y z
N MET A 1 -16.42 -31.36 8.74
CA MET A 1 -15.02 -30.95 8.54
C MET A 1 -15.10 -29.75 7.62
N ALA A 2 -15.09 -28.53 8.17
CA ALA A 2 -15.15 -27.31 7.37
C ALA A 2 -13.84 -27.19 6.58
N GLN A 3 -13.92 -27.02 5.26
CA GLN A 3 -12.76 -26.62 4.47
C GLN A 3 -12.57 -25.13 4.74
N GLU A 4 -11.45 -24.79 5.39
CA GLU A 4 -11.01 -23.40 5.57
C GLU A 4 -10.87 -22.78 4.18
N GLU A 5 -11.65 -21.75 3.88
CA GLU A 5 -11.46 -20.93 2.67
C GLU A 5 -10.12 -20.20 2.83
N GLU A 6 -9.07 -20.79 2.25
CA GLU A 6 -7.76 -20.16 2.12
C GLU A 6 -7.96 -18.84 1.33
N ASP A 7 -7.58 -17.70 1.91
CA ASP A 7 -7.72 -16.36 1.30
C ASP A 7 -6.74 -16.20 0.13
N VAL A 8 -7.07 -16.86 -0.98
CA VAL A 8 -6.26 -16.91 -2.19
C VAL A 8 -6.68 -15.74 -3.08
N ARG A 9 -5.76 -14.79 -3.30
CA ARG A 9 -5.92 -13.80 -4.38
C ARG A 9 -6.00 -14.53 -5.73
N ASP A 10 -7.21 -14.59 -6.28
CA ASP A 10 -7.48 -15.19 -7.58
C ASP A 10 -7.19 -14.16 -8.68
N TYR A 11 -6.31 -14.52 -9.61
CA TYR A 11 -5.93 -13.66 -10.73
C TYR A 11 -6.68 -14.15 -11.97
N ASN A 12 -7.20 -13.23 -12.78
CA ASN A 12 -7.73 -13.56 -14.10
C ASN A 12 -6.59 -13.96 -15.05
N LEU A 13 -6.20 -15.24 -15.01
CA LEU A 13 -5.11 -15.81 -15.82
C LEU A 13 -5.57 -16.11 -17.25
N THR A 14 -4.70 -15.82 -18.23
CA THR A 14 -4.90 -16.23 -19.62
C THR A 14 -4.64 -17.74 -19.80
N GLU A 15 -5.13 -18.32 -20.90
CA GLU A 15 -4.99 -19.76 -21.18
C GLU A 15 -3.52 -20.21 -21.24
N GLU A 16 -2.62 -19.37 -21.76
CA GLU A 16 -1.18 -19.65 -21.79
C GLU A 16 -0.57 -19.67 -20.37
N GLN A 17 -1.01 -18.78 -19.49
CA GLN A 17 -0.54 -18.72 -18.10
C GLN A 17 -1.05 -19.91 -17.28
N LYS A 18 -2.26 -20.39 -17.56
CA LYS A 18 -2.79 -21.64 -16.97
C LYS A 18 -1.94 -22.85 -17.40
N ALA A 19 -1.57 -22.92 -18.69
CA ALA A 19 -0.72 -23.99 -19.20
C ALA A 19 0.68 -23.98 -18.57
N ILE A 20 1.26 -22.80 -18.35
CA ILE A 20 2.55 -22.65 -17.67
C ILE A 20 2.44 -23.04 -16.18
N LYS A 21 1.38 -22.64 -15.49
CA LYS A 21 1.13 -23.01 -14.08
C LYS A 21 0.98 -24.53 -13.92
N ALA A 22 0.37 -25.21 -14.89
CA ALA A 22 0.23 -26.67 -14.91
C ALA A 22 1.53 -27.42 -15.24
N LYS A 23 2.49 -26.77 -15.91
CA LYS A 23 3.76 -27.38 -16.33
C LYS A 23 4.72 -27.62 -15.16
N TYR A 24 4.59 -26.88 -14.06
CA TYR A 24 5.51 -26.94 -12.92
C TYR A 24 4.81 -27.46 -11.66
N PRO A 25 5.54 -28.10 -10.73
CA PRO A 25 4.98 -28.54 -9.46
C PRO A 25 4.32 -27.37 -8.70
N PRO A 26 3.16 -27.59 -8.07
CA PRO A 26 2.49 -26.54 -7.32
C PRO A 26 3.36 -26.10 -6.14
N VAL A 27 3.49 -24.79 -5.98
CA VAL A 27 4.18 -24.19 -4.82
C VAL A 27 3.31 -24.39 -3.59
N ASN A 28 3.84 -25.01 -2.55
CA ASN A 28 3.18 -25.10 -1.26
C ASN A 28 3.20 -23.72 -0.59
N ARG A 29 2.04 -23.06 -0.52
CA ARG A 29 1.88 -21.72 0.07
C ARG A 29 1.41 -21.88 1.51
N LYS A 30 2.11 -21.25 2.45
CA LYS A 30 1.76 -21.24 3.88
C LYS A 30 1.83 -19.82 4.41
N TYR A 31 1.03 -18.94 3.81
CA TYR A 31 0.95 -17.55 4.18
C TYR A 31 -0.49 -17.08 3.98
N GLU A 32 -0.94 -16.19 4.86
CA GLU A 32 -2.25 -15.54 4.84
C GLU A 32 -2.06 -14.04 4.68
N TYR A 33 -3.00 -13.36 4.02
CA TYR A 33 -2.98 -11.90 3.90
C TYR A 33 -3.79 -11.30 5.04
N LEU A 34 -3.12 -10.60 5.96
CA LEU A 34 -3.75 -9.90 7.08
C LEU A 34 -3.51 -8.40 6.96
N ASP A 35 -4.46 -7.60 7.45
CA ASP A 35 -4.37 -6.14 7.56
C ASP A 35 -4.17 -5.39 6.22
N HIS A 36 -5.10 -5.55 5.27
CA HIS A 36 -5.21 -4.63 4.13
C HIS A 36 -5.73 -3.25 4.60
N THR A 37 -4.87 -2.44 5.21
CA THR A 37 -5.21 -1.06 5.56
C THR A 37 -5.00 -0.17 4.34
N ALA A 38 -6.10 0.30 3.75
CA ALA A 38 -6.09 1.39 2.78
C ALA A 38 -6.60 2.66 3.50
N ASP A 39 -5.77 3.70 3.52
CA ASP A 39 -6.17 5.04 3.91
C ASP A 39 -6.82 5.76 2.73
N VAL A 40 -7.97 6.40 2.96
CA VAL A 40 -8.68 7.20 1.95
C VAL A 40 -8.47 8.67 2.28
N GLN A 41 -7.66 9.34 1.48
CA GLN A 41 -7.61 10.80 1.39
C GLN A 41 -8.15 11.23 0.02
N TRP A 42 -8.91 12.33 -0.02
CA TRP A 42 -9.42 12.88 -1.28
C TRP A 42 -8.25 13.45 -2.11
N GLY A 43 -7.97 12.83 -3.26
CA GLY A 43 -6.91 13.23 -4.19
C GLY A 43 -7.01 12.48 -5.52
N GLU A 44 -6.22 12.87 -6.51
CA GLU A 44 -6.02 12.09 -7.75
C GLU A 44 -4.68 11.35 -7.71
N GLU A 45 -4.56 10.24 -8.45
CA GLU A 45 -3.29 9.53 -8.56
C GLU A 45 -2.21 10.45 -9.16
N PHE A 46 -1.02 10.44 -8.55
CA PHE A 46 0.08 11.24 -9.04
C PHE A 46 0.54 10.77 -10.43
N SER A 47 0.33 11.61 -11.45
CA SER A 47 0.91 11.46 -12.77
C SER A 47 1.95 12.54 -13.07
N LEU A 48 3.14 12.14 -13.52
CA LEU A 48 4.21 13.05 -13.98
C LEU A 48 3.78 13.95 -15.15
N SER A 49 2.77 13.55 -15.92
CA SER A 49 2.24 14.36 -17.03
C SER A 49 1.31 15.47 -16.57
N LYS A 50 0.74 15.38 -15.36
CA LYS A 50 -0.24 16.32 -14.82
C LYS A 50 0.32 17.17 -13.67
N HIS A 51 1.20 16.59 -12.86
CA HIS A 51 1.70 17.21 -11.65
C HIS A 51 3.19 17.57 -11.77
N PRO A 52 3.59 18.77 -11.30
CA PRO A 52 5.00 19.13 -11.25
C PRO A 52 5.76 18.23 -10.26
N GLN A 53 6.95 17.78 -10.66
CA GLN A 53 7.80 16.95 -9.82
C GLN A 53 8.51 17.82 -8.76
N GLY A 54 8.23 17.55 -7.50
CA GLY A 54 8.92 18.13 -6.34
C GLY A 54 10.05 17.24 -5.83
N THR A 55 10.29 17.26 -4.53
CA THR A 55 11.23 16.35 -3.85
C THR A 55 10.45 15.19 -3.22
N GLU A 56 10.98 13.98 -3.33
CA GLU A 56 10.43 12.80 -2.66
C GLU A 56 10.46 12.99 -1.14
N VAL A 57 9.43 12.54 -0.44
CA VAL A 57 9.39 12.54 1.02
C VAL A 57 9.56 11.10 1.48
N LYS A 58 10.58 10.84 2.32
CA LYS A 58 10.94 9.48 2.78
C LYS A 58 10.27 9.09 4.07
N ALA A 59 10.15 10.02 5.01
CA ALA A 59 9.60 9.75 6.34
C ALA A 59 9.08 11.01 7.05
N ILE A 60 8.09 10.80 7.92
CA ILE A 60 7.64 11.79 8.90
C ILE A 60 8.43 11.57 10.19
N THR A 61 8.94 12.64 10.81
CA THR A 61 9.75 12.52 12.04
C THR A 61 9.11 13.25 13.22
N TYR A 62 9.37 12.77 14.43
CA TYR A 62 9.03 13.47 15.67
C TYR A 62 10.05 14.57 16.04
N SER A 63 11.09 14.78 15.24
CA SER A 63 12.12 15.77 15.52
C SER A 63 11.51 17.17 15.52
N ALA A 64 11.59 17.85 16.67
CA ALA A 64 11.02 19.19 16.89
C ALA A 64 9.53 19.32 16.50
N MET A 65 8.75 18.23 16.55
CA MET A 65 7.32 18.28 16.30
C MET A 65 6.62 19.12 17.37
N GLN A 66 5.82 20.10 16.93
CA GLN A 66 5.08 21.00 17.81
C GLN A 66 3.61 21.05 17.38
N VAL A 67 2.72 20.92 18.37
CA VAL A 67 1.27 21.03 18.18
C VAL A 67 0.79 22.10 19.14
N TYR A 68 0.45 23.27 18.62
CA TYR A 68 -0.17 24.35 19.36
C TYR A 68 -1.68 24.24 19.17
N ASN A 69 -2.40 23.87 20.22
CA ASN A 69 -3.86 23.75 20.19
C ASN A 69 -4.50 24.89 20.98
N GLU A 70 -4.18 26.11 20.57
CA GLU A 70 -4.70 27.35 21.16
C GLU A 70 -5.80 27.95 20.27
N GLU A 71 -6.17 29.21 20.49
CA GLU A 71 -7.20 29.91 19.71
C GLU A 71 -6.93 29.86 18.20
N ASN A 72 -5.65 29.87 17.81
CA ASN A 72 -5.20 29.61 16.44
C ASN A 72 -4.34 28.34 16.42
N PRO A 73 -4.90 27.17 16.05
CA PRO A 73 -4.15 25.93 16.05
C PRO A 73 -3.05 25.91 14.99
N GLU A 74 -1.84 25.54 15.37
CA GLU A 74 -0.66 25.47 14.48
C GLU A 74 0.11 24.16 14.70
N VAL A 75 0.67 23.62 13.60
CA VAL A 75 1.45 22.38 13.62
C VAL A 75 2.76 22.58 12.86
N PHE A 76 3.87 22.25 13.52
CA PHE A 76 5.21 22.26 12.93
C PHE A 76 5.79 20.85 12.95
N VAL A 77 6.23 20.35 11.79
CA VAL A 77 6.78 19.00 11.62
C VAL A 77 8.01 19.07 10.73
N ILE A 78 9.06 18.32 11.08
CA ILE A 78 10.23 18.10 10.24
C ILE A 78 10.06 16.77 9.50
N ILE A 79 10.24 16.81 8.18
CA ILE A 79 10.18 15.64 7.30
C ILE A 79 11.55 15.32 6.71
N ASP A 80 11.78 14.05 6.42
CA ASP A 80 12.97 13.58 5.70
C ASP A 80 12.67 13.49 4.20
N ILE A 81 13.62 13.94 3.38
CA ILE A 81 13.51 14.04 1.91
C ILE A 81 14.58 13.21 1.21
#